data_AF-A0A0D0EAJ8-F1
#
_entry.id   AF-A0A0D0EAJ8-F1
#
_cell.length_a   1.000
_cell.length_b   1.000
_cell.length_c   1.000
_cell.angle_alpha   90.00
_cell.angle_beta   90.00
_cell.angle_gamma   90.00
#
_symmetry.space_group_name_H-M   'P 1'
#
loop_
_entity.id
_entity.type
_entity.pdbx_description
1 polymer ?
#
loop_
_entity_poly.entity_id
_entity_poly.type
_entity_poly.pdbx_seq_one_letter_code
_entity_poly.pdbx_strand_id
1 'polypeptide(L)'
;MLSTFSKASRCPWLAATVRRTASSKAKSHSHHDKKMEALISLYHQSDRFITPENLSAAIDEAFTKPTSFADDQRKHSLAEIFQMRKYQRESPKFFLGKDDSPLSIHDSESMGPGWIESKSKRVDRVYQALMGTHKDGTPSWTAVKENAERVKSQVDRDSRVHK
;
A
#
# COMPACT_ATOMS: atom_id res chain seq x y z
N MET A 1 -36.49 0.05 55.86
CA MET A 1 -36.85 -1.30 55.39
C MET A 1 -37.78 -1.13 54.20
N LEU A 2 -37.70 -1.78 53.05
CA LEU A 2 -36.77 -2.67 52.36
C LEU A 2 -37.33 -2.73 50.92
N SER A 3 -36.46 -2.95 49.94
CA SER A 3 -36.74 -2.98 48.49
C SER A 3 -37.80 -3.99 48.06
N THR A 4 -38.45 -3.74 46.91
CA THR A 4 -38.52 -4.74 45.82
C THR A 4 -38.52 -4.08 44.44
N PHE A 5 -37.45 -4.34 43.69
CA PHE A 5 -37.42 -4.33 42.23
C PHE A 5 -38.38 -5.37 41.65
N SER A 6 -38.89 -5.16 40.42
CA SER A 6 -38.94 -6.16 39.33
C SER A 6 -40.10 -5.88 38.36
N LYS A 7 -39.78 -5.49 37.12
CA LYS A 7 -40.00 -6.33 35.93
C LYS A 7 -39.60 -5.56 34.67
N ALA A 8 -38.49 -5.99 34.08
CA ALA A 8 -38.20 -5.77 32.67
C ALA A 8 -39.04 -6.73 31.83
N SER A 9 -39.72 -6.24 30.80
CA SER A 9 -40.27 -7.08 29.73
C SER A 9 -40.25 -6.35 28.39
N ARG A 10 -39.08 -6.47 27.74
CA ARG A 10 -38.87 -6.76 26.31
C ARG A 10 -39.84 -6.09 25.33
N CYS A 11 -39.39 -4.99 24.71
CA CYS A 11 -39.90 -4.57 23.42
C CYS A 11 -39.43 -5.56 22.34
N PRO A 12 -40.32 -6.25 21.60
CA PRO A 12 -39.95 -7.07 20.47
C PRO A 12 -39.82 -6.15 19.26
N TRP A 13 -38.69 -5.43 19.16
CA TRP A 13 -38.34 -4.80 17.91
C TRP A 13 -38.04 -5.92 16.91
N LEU A 14 -38.92 -6.03 15.93
CA LEU A 14 -38.88 -6.99 14.84
C LEU A 14 -37.52 -6.87 14.14
N ALA A 15 -36.72 -7.93 14.26
CA ALA A 15 -35.51 -8.11 13.48
C ALA A 15 -35.92 -8.35 12.01
N ALA A 16 -36.17 -7.25 11.29
CA ALA A 16 -36.35 -7.27 9.84
C ALA A 16 -34.97 -7.49 9.20
N THR A 17 -34.54 -8.75 9.08
CA THR A 17 -33.40 -9.11 8.23
C THR A 17 -33.83 -8.98 6.77
N VAL A 18 -33.66 -7.77 6.21
CA VAL A 18 -33.71 -7.54 4.77
C VAL A 18 -32.49 -8.25 4.15
N ARG A 19 -32.69 -9.46 3.64
CA ARG A 19 -31.72 -10.12 2.76
C ARG A 19 -31.68 -9.33 1.45
N ARG A 20 -30.72 -8.39 1.36
CA ARG A 20 -30.36 -7.77 0.08
C ARG A 20 -29.79 -8.85 -0.82
N THR A 21 -30.53 -9.27 -1.83
CA THR A 21 -30.00 -10.05 -2.96
C THR A 21 -29.12 -9.11 -3.79
N ALA A 22 -27.86 -8.98 -3.38
CA ALA A 22 -26.87 -8.20 -4.10
C ALA A 22 -26.70 -8.77 -5.51
N SER A 23 -27.00 -7.94 -6.50
CA SER A 23 -26.82 -8.16 -7.93
C SER A 23 -25.48 -8.83 -8.27
N SER A 24 -25.54 -10.00 -8.91
CA SER A 24 -24.37 -10.77 -9.35
C SER A 24 -23.59 -10.10 -10.49
N LYS A 25 -24.14 -9.04 -11.11
CA LYS A 25 -23.57 -8.40 -12.30
C LYS A 25 -22.42 -7.42 -11.99
N ALA A 26 -22.29 -6.95 -10.75
CA ALA A 26 -21.21 -6.05 -10.34
C ALA A 26 -19.86 -6.75 -10.10
N LYS A 27 -19.83 -8.09 -9.96
CA LYS A 27 -18.61 -8.84 -9.66
C LYS A 27 -17.75 -9.16 -10.90
N SER A 28 -18.32 -9.19 -12.10
CA SER A 28 -17.56 -9.57 -13.31
C SER A 28 -16.56 -8.49 -13.74
N HIS A 29 -16.94 -7.21 -13.69
CA HIS A 29 -16.05 -6.09 -14.00
C HIS A 29 -14.88 -6.01 -13.00
N SER A 30 -15.14 -6.29 -11.72
CA SER A 30 -14.10 -6.31 -10.69
C SER A 30 -13.01 -7.36 -10.97
N HIS A 31 -13.36 -8.50 -11.58
CA HIS A 31 -12.38 -9.54 -11.88
C HIS A 31 -11.46 -9.18 -13.06
N HIS A 32 -11.98 -8.49 -14.06
CA HIS A 32 -11.15 -7.97 -15.16
C HIS A 32 -10.17 -6.91 -14.65
N ASP A 33 -10.63 -5.95 -13.87
CA ASP A 33 -9.77 -4.88 -13.34
C ASP A 33 -8.65 -5.45 -12.44
N LYS A 34 -8.96 -6.43 -11.59
CA LYS A 34 -7.95 -7.13 -10.77
C LYS A 34 -6.91 -7.87 -11.60
N LYS A 35 -7.33 -8.49 -12.71
CA LYS A 35 -6.40 -9.16 -13.63
C LYS A 35 -5.45 -8.15 -14.29
N MET A 36 -5.99 -7.02 -14.75
CA MET A 36 -5.18 -5.96 -15.37
C MET A 36 -4.19 -5.35 -14.37
N GLU A 37 -4.63 -5.13 -13.14
CA GLU A 37 -3.75 -4.69 -12.05
C GLU A 37 -2.62 -5.70 -11.78
N ALA A 38 -2.94 -7.00 -11.71
CA ALA A 38 -1.93 -8.04 -11.55
C ALA A 38 -0.94 -8.09 -12.73
N LEU A 39 -1.41 -7.93 -13.96
CA LEU A 39 -0.56 -7.89 -15.15
C LEU A 39 0.40 -6.70 -15.13
N ILE A 40 -0.07 -5.52 -14.73
CA ILE A 40 0.77 -4.33 -14.60
C ILE A 40 1.79 -4.51 -13.48
N SER A 41 1.39 -5.09 -12.35
CA SER A 41 2.33 -5.43 -11.27
C SER A 41 3.41 -6.40 -11.76
N LEU A 42 3.06 -7.39 -12.58
CA LEU A 42 4.03 -8.32 -13.18
C LEU A 42 4.96 -7.60 -14.15
N TYR A 43 4.43 -6.69 -14.96
CA TYR A 43 5.23 -5.88 -15.87
C TYR A 43 6.29 -5.06 -15.11
N HIS A 44 5.92 -4.39 -14.02
CA HIS A 44 6.89 -3.66 -13.19
C HIS A 44 7.90 -4.56 -12.48
N GLN A 45 7.58 -5.84 -12.27
CA GLN A 45 8.50 -6.82 -11.68
C GLN A 45 9.38 -7.50 -12.74
N SER A 46 9.06 -7.35 -14.03
CA SER A 46 9.71 -8.11 -15.10
C SER A 46 11.20 -7.80 -15.26
N ASP A 47 11.63 -6.59 -14.89
CA ASP A 47 13.05 -6.21 -14.86
C ASP A 47 13.89 -7.09 -13.91
N ARG A 48 13.24 -7.73 -12.92
CA ARG A 48 13.88 -8.62 -11.95
C ARG A 48 13.70 -10.10 -12.29
N PHE A 49 13.10 -10.43 -13.43
CA PHE A 49 12.93 -11.82 -13.81
C PHE A 49 14.27 -12.46 -14.15
N ILE A 50 14.43 -13.72 -13.74
CA ILE A 50 15.64 -14.47 -13.96
C ILE A 50 15.66 -14.92 -15.43
N THR A 51 16.63 -14.43 -16.17
CA THR A 51 16.98 -14.81 -17.54
C THR A 51 18.28 -15.61 -17.51
N PRO A 52 18.58 -16.45 -18.52
CA PRO A 52 19.84 -17.20 -18.54
C PRO A 52 21.08 -16.29 -18.50
N GLU A 53 20.96 -15.05 -18.98
CA GLU A 53 22.03 -14.06 -18.98
C GLU A 53 22.29 -13.45 -17.59
N ASN A 54 21.25 -13.28 -16.76
CA ASN A 54 21.37 -12.70 -15.42
C ASN A 54 21.43 -13.74 -14.28
N LEU A 55 21.26 -15.04 -14.60
CA LEU A 55 21.17 -16.11 -13.62
C LEU A 55 22.41 -16.21 -12.73
N SER A 56 23.62 -16.11 -13.29
CA SER A 56 24.86 -16.18 -12.52
C SER A 56 24.96 -15.04 -11.50
N ALA A 57 24.70 -13.81 -11.95
CA ALA A 57 24.69 -12.63 -11.09
C ALA A 57 23.61 -12.71 -10.00
N ALA A 58 22.43 -13.24 -10.33
CA ALA A 58 21.34 -13.42 -9.37
C ALA A 58 21.68 -14.47 -8.29
N ILE A 59 22.40 -15.55 -8.66
CA ILE A 59 22.91 -16.55 -7.71
C ILE A 59 23.93 -15.88 -6.78
N ASP A 60 24.92 -15.17 -7.33
CA ASP A 60 25.93 -14.50 -6.53
C ASP A 60 25.30 -13.49 -5.57
N GLU A 61 24.35 -12.68 -6.03
CA GLU A 61 23.62 -11.73 -5.18
C GLU A 61 22.87 -12.40 -4.03
N ALA A 62 22.22 -13.54 -4.29
CA ALA A 62 21.43 -14.26 -3.29
C ALA A 62 22.31 -14.92 -2.20
N PHE A 63 23.49 -15.41 -2.57
CA PHE A 63 24.35 -16.17 -1.65
C PHE A 63 25.51 -15.37 -1.07
N THR A 64 25.91 -14.24 -1.66
CA THR A 64 27.04 -13.43 -1.17
C THR A 64 26.62 -12.22 -0.36
N LYS A 65 25.34 -11.80 -0.40
CA LYS A 65 24.87 -10.67 0.41
C LYS A 65 25.08 -10.97 1.88
N PRO A 66 25.96 -10.24 2.59
CA PRO A 66 25.98 -10.31 4.04
C PRO A 66 24.62 -9.79 4.47
N THR A 67 23.85 -10.60 5.18
CA THR A 67 22.68 -10.14 5.91
C THR A 67 23.18 -9.02 6.80
N SER A 68 22.97 -7.76 6.40
CA SER A 68 23.25 -6.63 7.27
C SER A 68 22.21 -6.75 8.38
N PHE A 69 22.55 -7.51 9.41
CA PHE A 69 22.05 -7.26 10.74
C PHE A 69 22.46 -5.82 11.00
N ALA A 70 21.54 -4.90 10.71
CA ALA A 70 21.72 -3.50 10.99
C ALA A 70 22.08 -3.45 12.47
N ASP A 71 23.33 -3.14 12.72
CA ASP A 71 23.90 -3.01 14.04
C ASP A 71 23.15 -1.85 14.71
N ASP A 72 22.09 -2.20 15.43
CA ASP A 72 21.20 -1.29 16.17
C ASP A 72 21.91 -0.75 17.43
N GLN A 73 23.24 -0.89 17.51
CA GLN A 73 24.11 -0.31 18.53
C GLN A 73 24.47 1.14 18.22
N ARG A 74 23.65 1.88 17.47
CA ARG A 74 23.80 3.35 17.40
C ARG A 74 23.35 3.94 18.73
N LYS A 75 24.29 4.01 19.68
CA LYS A 75 24.10 4.70 20.96
C LYS A 75 23.98 6.20 20.70
N HIS A 76 22.75 6.68 20.54
CA HIS A 76 22.48 8.11 20.39
C HIS A 76 22.80 8.85 21.69
N SER A 77 23.43 10.02 21.57
CA SER A 77 23.66 10.90 22.71
C SER A 77 22.33 11.49 23.20
N LEU A 78 22.23 11.82 24.50
CA LEU A 78 21.02 12.41 25.06
C LEU A 78 20.65 13.74 24.39
N ALA A 79 21.64 14.54 23.98
CA ALA A 79 21.43 15.77 23.22
C ALA A 79 20.86 15.50 21.81
N GLU A 80 21.35 14.44 21.17
CA GLU A 80 20.89 14.00 19.85
C GLU A 80 19.43 13.54 19.89
N ILE A 81 19.04 12.79 20.93
CA ILE A 81 17.65 12.37 21.15
C ILE A 81 16.71 13.58 21.29
N PHE A 82 17.11 14.61 22.03
CA PHE A 82 16.31 15.83 22.13
C PHE A 82 16.15 16.54 20.79
N GLN A 83 17.23 16.61 20.01
CA GLN A 83 17.19 17.20 18.69
C GLN A 83 16.29 16.39 17.73
N MET A 84 16.39 15.06 17.73
CA MET A 84 15.50 14.19 16.97
C MET A 84 14.03 14.39 17.37
N ARG A 85 13.73 14.50 18.68
CA ARG A 85 12.36 14.77 19.14
C ARG A 85 11.83 16.13 18.73
N LYS A 86 12.68 17.15 18.68
CA LYS A 86 12.31 18.48 18.18
C LYS A 86 11.94 18.40 16.69
N TYR A 87 12.80 17.77 15.88
CA TYR A 87 12.52 17.55 14.46
C TYR A 87 11.23 16.75 14.23
N GLN A 88 10.98 15.70 15.00
CA GLN A 88 9.74 14.91 14.88
C GLN A 88 8.49 15.73 15.21
N ARG A 89 8.56 16.66 16.18
CA ARG A 89 7.43 17.54 16.53
C ARG A 89 7.15 18.60 15.48
N GLU A 90 8.19 19.07 14.80
CA GLU A 90 8.08 20.05 13.72
C GLU A 90 7.71 19.39 12.38
N SER A 91 8.00 18.10 12.22
CA SER A 91 7.68 17.35 11.00
C SER A 91 6.17 17.14 10.85
N PRO A 92 5.62 17.24 9.62
CA PRO A 92 4.22 16.95 9.36
C PRO A 92 3.92 15.49 9.68
N LYS A 93 2.77 15.22 10.33
CA LYS A 93 2.31 13.85 10.67
C LYS A 93 2.22 12.91 9.47
N PHE A 94 2.02 13.47 8.28
CA PHE A 94 2.03 12.76 7.01
C PHE A 94 3.00 13.48 6.09
N PHE A 95 4.16 12.88 5.88
CA PHE A 95 5.11 13.30 4.86
C PHE A 95 4.92 12.40 3.65
N LEU A 96 4.62 13.00 2.50
CA LEU A 96 4.50 12.28 1.21
C LEU A 96 5.85 12.21 0.46
N GLY A 97 6.94 12.66 1.08
CA GLY A 97 8.26 12.61 0.49
C GLY A 97 8.88 11.21 0.56
N LYS A 98 9.74 10.96 -0.42
CA LYS A 98 10.52 9.74 -0.65
C LYS A 98 11.66 9.64 0.36
N ASP A 99 11.33 9.49 1.64
CA ASP A 99 12.33 9.20 2.65
C ASP A 99 12.33 7.70 2.89
N ASP A 100 13.28 7.03 2.24
CA ASP A 100 13.76 5.68 2.56
C ASP A 100 14.40 5.68 3.96
N SER A 101 13.64 6.03 5.00
CA SER A 101 14.09 5.85 6.38
C SER A 101 13.85 4.40 6.77
N PRO A 102 14.90 3.55 6.85
CA PRO A 102 14.76 2.16 7.27
C PRO A 102 14.32 2.03 8.75
N LEU A 103 14.23 3.14 9.49
CA LEU A 103 13.98 3.15 10.93
C LEU A 103 12.50 3.01 11.32
N SER A 104 11.54 3.06 10.38
CA SER A 104 10.09 2.97 10.70
C SER A 104 9.44 1.66 10.26
N ILE A 105 10.23 0.59 10.03
CA ILE A 105 9.69 -0.74 9.70
C ILE A 105 9.13 -1.43 10.97
N HIS A 106 9.64 -1.12 12.16
CA HIS A 106 9.25 -1.79 13.41
C HIS A 106 8.00 -1.22 14.11
N ASP A 107 7.46 -0.08 13.68
CA ASP A 107 6.35 0.58 14.41
C ASP A 107 4.96 -0.03 14.16
N SER A 108 4.82 -1.06 13.32
CA SER A 108 3.49 -1.64 13.05
C SER A 108 2.93 -2.45 14.21
N GLU A 109 3.76 -2.96 15.11
CA GLU A 109 3.31 -3.81 16.22
C GLU A 109 2.74 -3.00 17.40
N SER A 110 3.16 -1.73 17.57
CA SER A 110 2.70 -0.83 18.65
C SER A 110 1.28 -0.31 18.44
N MET A 111 0.65 -0.65 17.32
CA MET A 111 -0.48 0.08 16.76
C MET A 111 -1.82 -0.61 17.03
N GLY A 112 -1.91 -1.44 18.07
CA GLY A 112 -3.16 -2.00 18.59
C GLY A 112 -3.87 -3.01 17.66
N PRO A 113 -4.81 -3.82 18.18
CA PRO A 113 -5.39 -4.95 17.44
C PRO A 113 -6.22 -4.58 16.19
N GLY A 114 -6.53 -3.29 16.01
CA GLY A 114 -7.28 -2.76 14.87
C GLY A 114 -6.41 -2.33 13.68
N TRP A 115 -5.09 -2.20 13.85
CA TRP A 115 -4.15 -1.90 12.77
C TRP A 115 -3.38 -3.17 12.37
N ILE A 116 -4.10 -4.10 11.74
CA ILE A 116 -3.54 -5.33 11.15
C ILE A 116 -2.57 -5.01 9.99
N GLU A 117 -2.69 -3.83 9.40
CA GLU A 117 -1.91 -3.42 8.25
C GLU A 117 -0.75 -2.50 8.63
N SER A 118 0.45 -2.89 8.20
CA SER A 118 1.67 -2.11 8.45
C SER A 118 1.53 -0.68 7.93
N LYS A 119 2.10 0.27 8.68
CA LYS A 119 2.12 1.69 8.34
C LYS A 119 2.59 1.92 6.90
N SER A 120 3.63 1.18 6.47
CA SER A 120 4.16 1.22 5.10
C SER A 120 3.11 0.86 4.04
N LYS A 121 2.39 -0.26 4.18
CA LYS A 121 1.35 -0.66 3.20
C LYS A 121 0.25 0.39 3.09
N ARG A 122 -0.11 1.02 4.20
CA ARG A 122 -1.11 2.09 4.20
C ARG A 122 -0.61 3.32 3.45
N VAL A 123 0.62 3.76 3.72
CA VAL A 123 1.23 4.90 3.03
C VAL A 123 1.29 4.62 1.53
N ASP A 124 1.70 3.42 1.12
CA ASP A 124 1.75 3.02 -0.29
C ASP A 124 0.37 3.13 -0.95
N ARG A 125 -0.70 2.68 -0.29
CA ARG A 125 -2.08 2.82 -0.83
C ARG A 125 -2.57 4.25 -0.88
N VAL A 126 -2.26 5.06 0.13
CA VAL A 126 -2.63 6.49 0.14
C VAL A 126 -1.89 7.22 -0.98
N TYR A 127 -0.60 6.93 -1.15
CA TYR A 127 0.21 7.48 -2.23
C TYR A 127 -0.35 7.07 -3.59
N GLN A 128 -0.65 5.79 -3.80
CA GLN A 128 -1.26 5.30 -5.02
C GLN A 128 -2.62 5.95 -5.30
N ALA A 129 -3.46 6.13 -4.29
CA ALA A 129 -4.77 6.75 -4.46
C ALA A 129 -4.66 8.24 -4.82
N LEU A 130 -3.66 8.95 -4.27
CA LEU A 130 -3.50 10.39 -4.46
C LEU A 130 -2.73 10.73 -5.75
N MET A 131 -1.68 9.96 -6.04
CA MET A 131 -0.74 10.22 -7.14
C MET A 131 -1.01 9.35 -8.36
N GLY A 132 -1.81 8.29 -8.23
CA GLY A 132 -2.03 7.32 -9.29
C GLY A 132 -0.80 6.45 -9.61
N THR A 133 0.27 6.56 -8.82
CA THR A 133 1.55 5.87 -9.03
C THR A 133 1.95 5.04 -7.81
N HIS A 134 2.77 4.01 -8.02
CA HIS A 134 3.42 3.29 -6.94
C HIS A 134 4.59 4.12 -6.37
N LYS A 135 5.11 3.71 -5.21
CA LYS A 135 6.28 4.33 -4.57
C LYS A 135 7.51 4.42 -5.48
N ASP A 136 7.63 3.48 -6.43
CA ASP A 136 8.71 3.44 -7.41
C ASP A 136 8.52 4.45 -8.56
N GLY A 137 7.43 5.23 -8.54
CA GLY A 137 7.05 6.18 -9.59
C GLY A 137 6.34 5.53 -10.77
N THR A 138 6.12 4.21 -10.75
CA THR A 138 5.45 3.49 -11.83
C THR A 138 3.93 3.70 -11.79
N PRO A 139 3.25 3.85 -12.94
CA PRO A 139 1.83 4.17 -12.98
C PRO A 139 0.96 2.96 -12.57
N SER A 140 -0.07 3.19 -11.77
CA SER A 140 -1.04 2.15 -11.40
C SER A 140 -2.06 1.89 -12.51
N TRP A 141 -2.77 0.74 -12.46
CA TRP A 141 -3.79 0.39 -13.47
C TRP A 141 -4.85 1.48 -13.65
N THR A 142 -5.30 2.12 -12.57
CA THR A 142 -6.31 3.20 -12.65
C THR A 142 -5.78 4.38 -13.45
N ALA A 143 -4.54 4.82 -13.19
CA ALA A 143 -3.89 5.89 -13.94
C ALA A 143 -3.72 5.53 -15.42
N VAL A 144 -3.32 4.28 -15.73
CA VAL A 144 -3.20 3.79 -17.11
C VAL A 144 -4.56 3.76 -17.81
N LYS A 145 -5.59 3.26 -17.14
CA LYS A 145 -6.96 3.15 -17.67
C LYS A 145 -7.56 4.52 -17.99
N GLU A 146 -7.35 5.51 -17.12
CA GLU A 146 -7.82 6.89 -17.33
C GLU A 146 -7.11 7.58 -18.51
N ASN A 147 -5.81 7.30 -18.70
CA ASN A 147 -5.02 7.95 -19.75
C ASN A 147 -4.95 7.16 -21.07
N ALA A 148 -5.55 5.97 -21.14
CA ALA A 148 -5.43 5.07 -22.28
C ALA A 148 -5.87 5.73 -23.60
N GLU A 149 -6.99 6.46 -23.60
CA GLU A 149 -7.52 7.12 -24.79
C GLU A 149 -6.62 8.26 -25.28
N ARG A 150 -6.07 9.04 -24.33
CA ARG A 150 -5.14 10.13 -24.62
C ARG A 150 -3.86 9.58 -25.26
N VAL A 151 -3.28 8.53 -24.69
CA VAL A 151 -2.07 7.88 -25.20
C VAL A 151 -2.33 7.29 -26.58
N LYS A 152 -3.44 6.57 -26.77
CA LYS A 152 -3.81 6.00 -28.08
C LYS A 152 -3.91 7.08 -29.15
N SER A 153 -4.60 8.18 -28.84
CA SER A 153 -4.74 9.33 -29.75
C SER A 153 -3.41 10.03 -30.07
N GLN A 154 -2.43 9.94 -29.17
CA GLN A 154 -1.08 10.46 -29.40
C GLN A 154 -0.27 9.54 -30.31
N VAL A 155 -0.28 8.23 -30.03
CA VAL A 155 0.38 7.21 -30.88
C VAL A 155 -0.17 7.22 -32.32
N ASP A 156 -1.50 7.37 -32.47
CA ASP A 156 -2.14 7.47 -33.78
C ASP A 156 -1.73 8.75 -34.55
N ARG A 157 -1.41 9.84 -33.84
CA ARG A 157 -0.87 11.06 -34.45
C ARG A 157 0.60 10.87 -34.84
N ASP A 158 1.41 10.34 -33.94
CA ASP A 158 2.85 10.15 -34.16
C ASP A 158 3.13 9.19 -35.32
N SER A 159 2.35 8.10 -35.40
CA SER A 159 2.44 7.12 -36.50
C SER A 159 2.06 7.67 -37.87
N ARG A 160 1.27 8.75 -37.95
CA ARG A 160 0.93 9.45 -39.20
C ARG A 160 2.02 10.42 -39.65
N VAL A 161 2.82 10.93 -38.73
CA VAL A 161 3.93 11.85 -39.03
C VAL A 161 5.14 11.11 -39.60
N HIS A 162 5.30 9.82 -39.27
CA HIS A 162 6.45 9.00 -39.67
C HIS A 162 6.19 8.15 -40.94
N LYS A 163 5.09 8.42 -41.65
CA LYS A 163 4.79 7.87 -42.98
C LYS A 163 4.95 8.95 -44.03
#